data_AF-A0A0M1JL67-F1
#
_entry.id   AF-A0A0M1JL67-F1
#
_cell.length_a   1.000
_cell.length_b   1.000
_cell.length_c   1.000
_cell.angle_alpha   90.00
_cell.angle_beta   90.00
_cell.angle_gamma   90.00
#
_symmetry.space_group_name_H-M   'P 1'
#
loop_
_entity.id
_entity.type
_entity.pdbx_description
1 polymer ?
#
loop_
_entity_poly.entity_id
_entity_poly.type
_entity_poly.pdbx_seq_one_letter_code
_entity_poly.pdbx_strand_id
1 'polypeptide(L)' 'MVLEYNGYCHRQYDAKQEQKREAFLTKQYGLVRFHHAINLETLFNGILQAQPGKVIQLYDLQHLGQEMPLGINAARSL' A
#
# COMPACT_ATOMS: atom_id res chain seq x y z
N MET A 1 1.38 7.56 -13.79
CA MET A 1 1.92 6.87 -12.59
C MET A 1 1.06 7.27 -11.41
N VAL A 2 0.79 6.35 -10.49
CA VAL A 2 0.02 6.59 -9.26
C VAL A 2 0.90 6.28 -8.06
N LEU A 3 0.91 7.19 -7.08
CA LEU A 3 1.50 6.97 -5.77
C LEU A 3 0.38 6.72 -4.78
N GLU A 4 0.48 5.61 -4.07
CA GLU A 4 -0.50 5.25 -3.06
C GLU A 4 0.19 5.07 -1.71
N TYR A 5 -0.23 5.90 -0.76
CA TYR A 5 0.09 5.71 0.63
C TYR A 5 -0.80 4.60 1.18
N ASN A 6 -0.19 3.46 1.51
CA ASN A 6 -0.93 2.30 2.00
C ASN A 6 -0.14 1.70 3.17
N GLY A 7 -0.82 1.52 4.29
CA GLY A 7 -0.15 1.30 5.58
C GLY A 7 -1.08 0.78 6.67
N TYR A 8 -2.37 1.12 6.60
CA TYR A 8 -3.36 0.69 7.57
C TYR A 8 -4.68 0.38 6.88
N CYS A 9 -5.29 -0.76 7.21
CA CYS A 9 -6.67 -1.04 6.81
C CYS A 9 -7.63 -0.11 7.56
N HIS A 10 -8.40 0.70 6.83
CA HIS A 10 -9.45 1.51 7.42
C HIS A 10 -10.74 0.70 7.60
N ARG A 11 -11.59 1.09 8.57
CA ARG A 11 -12.86 0.40 8.90
C ARG A 11 -13.79 0.20 7.69
N GLN A 12 -13.69 1.05 6.67
CA GLN A 12 -14.49 1.00 5.44
C GLN A 12 -13.80 0.25 4.29
N TYR A 13 -12.78 -0.57 4.56
CA TYR A 13 -12.03 -1.27 3.52
C TYR A 13 -12.89 -2.37 2.88
N ASP A 14 -13.19 -2.21 1.60
CA ASP A 14 -13.87 -3.22 0.78
C ASP A 14 -12.87 -3.81 -0.22
N ALA A 15 -12.43 -5.03 0.07
CA ALA A 15 -11.46 -5.76 -0.75
C ALA A 15 -11.91 -5.94 -2.21
N LYS A 16 -13.22 -6.09 -2.47
CA LYS A 16 -13.73 -6.28 -3.83
C LYS A 16 -13.67 -4.98 -4.62
N GLN A 17 -13.99 -3.86 -4.00
CA GLN A 17 -13.89 -2.55 -4.65
C GLN A 17 -12.43 -2.15 -4.85
N GLU A 18 -11.56 -2.48 -3.90
CA GLU A 18 -10.14 -2.19 -4.00
C GLU A 18 -9.48 -2.96 -5.16
N GLN A 19 -9.82 -4.24 -5.31
CA GLN A 19 -9.35 -5.03 -6.44
C GLN A 19 -9.84 -4.46 -7.79
N LYS A 20 -11.08 -3.98 -7.88
CA LYS A 20 -11.60 -3.32 -9.10
C LYS A 20 -10.86 -2.03 -9.40
N ARG A 21 -10.59 -1.20 -8.38
CA ARG A 21 -9.83 0.04 -8.52
C ARG A 21 -8.41 -0.23 -9.00
N GLU A 22 -7.71 -1.19 -8.39
CA GLU A 22 -6.36 -1.59 -8.81
C GLU A 22 -6.35 -2.08 -10.26
N ALA A 23 -7.28 -2.97 -10.63
CA ALA A 23 -7.41 -3.47 -11.99
C ALA A 23 -7.75 -2.36 -13.01
N PHE A 24 -8.44 -1.31 -12.60
CA PHE A 24 -8.68 -0.14 -13.44
C PHE A 24 -7.42 0.71 -13.62
N LEU A 25 -6.73 1.04 -12.53
CA LEU A 25 -5.53 1.89 -12.56
C LEU A 25 -4.39 1.24 -13.33
N THR A 26 -4.16 -0.04 -13.12
CA THR A 26 -3.06 -0.78 -13.75
C THR A 26 -3.19 -0.90 -15.26
N LYS A 27 -4.38 -0.67 -15.86
CA LYS A 27 -4.53 -0.62 -17.33
C LYS A 27 -3.73 0.48 -18.00
N GLN A 28 -3.51 1.61 -17.32
CA GLN A 28 -2.87 2.79 -17.90
C GLN A 28 -1.69 3.31 -17.09
N TYR A 29 -1.58 2.92 -15.81
CA TYR A 29 -0.61 3.48 -14.90
C TYR A 29 0.18 2.39 -14.17
N GLY A 30 1.44 2.67 -13.88
CA GLY A 30 2.16 1.99 -12.81
C GLY A 30 1.70 2.51 -11.46
N LEU A 31 1.53 1.60 -10.50
CA LEU A 31 1.11 1.89 -9.13
C LEU A 31 2.27 1.61 -8.18
N VAL A 32 2.70 2.62 -7.43
CA VAL A 32 3.69 2.47 -6.36
C VAL A 32 2.99 2.61 -5.02
N ARG A 33 3.00 1.54 -4.23
CA ARG A 33 2.48 1.50 -2.86
C ARG A 33 3.61 1.67 -1.88
N PHE A 34 3.47 2.64 -0.98
CA PHE A 34 4.49 2.95 0.01
C PHE A 34 3.92 3.20 1.40
N HIS A 35 4.73 2.89 2.41
CA HIS A 35 4.49 3.23 3.81
C HIS A 35 5.33 4.44 4.20
N HIS A 36 4.95 5.20 5.23
CA HIS A 36 5.71 6.40 5.64
C HIS A 36 7.09 6.06 6.23
N ALA A 37 7.28 4.84 6.71
CA ALA A 37 8.52 4.39 7.33
C ALA A 37 9.65 4.08 6.32
N ILE A 38 9.37 4.07 5.00
CA ILE A 38 10.41 3.83 4.00
C ILE A 38 11.28 5.08 3.81
N ASN A 39 12.55 4.87 3.47
CA ASN A 39 13.43 5.98 3.13
C ASN A 39 13.13 6.52 1.71
N LEU A 40 13.62 7.74 1.44
CA LEU A 40 13.40 8.43 0.16
C LEU A 40 14.05 7.73 -1.03
N GLU A 41 15.21 7.11 -0.83
CA GLU A 41 15.90 6.37 -1.89
C GLU A 41 15.04 5.20 -2.40
N THR A 42 14.46 4.41 -1.49
CA THR A 42 13.53 3.33 -1.80
C THR A 42 12.30 3.84 -2.53
N LEU A 43 11.73 4.98 -2.10
CA LEU A 43 10.60 5.60 -2.77
C LEU A 43 10.94 6.00 -4.21
N PHE A 44 12.06 6.71 -4.43
CA PHE A 44 12.48 7.14 -5.75
C PHE A 44 12.84 5.97 -6.66
N ASN A 45 13.51 4.95 -6.15
CA ASN A 45 13.79 3.74 -6.91
C ASN A 45 12.49 3.03 -7.35
N GLY A 46 11.48 2.98 -6.48
CA GLY A 46 10.16 2.46 -6.85
C GLY A 46 9.46 3.29 -7.93
N ILE A 47 9.54 4.62 -7.84
CA ILE A 47 9.03 5.56 -8.85
C ILE A 47 9.67 5.31 -10.21
N LEU A 48 11.00 5.21 -10.26
CA LEU A 48 11.74 5.02 -11.51
C LEU A 48 11.46 3.67 -12.17
N GLN A 49 11.10 2.65 -11.38
CA GLN A 49 10.74 1.32 -11.87
C GLN A 49 9.27 1.18 -12.25
N ALA A 50 8.43 2.19 -11.96
CA ALA A 50 6.99 2.11 -12.18
C ALA A 50 6.64 2.10 -13.67
N GLN A 51 5.83 1.14 -14.09
CA GLN A 51 5.39 0.97 -15.47
C GLN A 51 3.91 0.60 -15.51
N PRO A 52 3.16 0.99 -16.57
CA PRO A 52 1.78 0.53 -16.77
C PRO A 52 1.65 -0.98 -16.61
N GLY A 53 0.60 -1.44 -15.94
CA GLY A 53 0.35 -2.86 -15.66
C GLY A 53 1.07 -3.40 -14.43
N LYS A 54 1.99 -2.64 -13.80
CA LYS A 54 2.78 -3.08 -12.66
C LYS A 54 2.37 -2.40 -11.36
N VAL A 55 2.22 -3.21 -10.32
CA VAL A 55 2.13 -2.76 -8.93
C VAL A 55 3.48 -3.00 -8.26
N ILE A 56 4.06 -1.95 -7.68
CA ILE A 56 5.30 -2.01 -6.90
C ILE A 56 4.94 -1.72 -5.45
N GLN A 57 5.12 -2.73 -4.60
CA GLN A 57 4.90 -2.62 -3.16
C GLN A 57 6.25 -2.42 -2.47
N LEU A 58 6.44 -1.28 -1.82
CA LEU A 58 7.72 -0.88 -1.21
C LEU A 58 7.82 -1.21 0.29
N TYR A 59 6.88 -1.99 0.82
CA TYR A 59 6.82 -2.35 2.24
C TYR A 59 6.24 -3.75 2.40
N ASP A 60 6.60 -4.41 3.50
CA ASP A 60 6.04 -5.70 3.87
C ASP A 60 4.86 -5.54 4.84
N LEU A 61 3.68 -5.96 4.40
CA LEU A 61 2.46 -5.98 5.22
C LEU A 61 2.60 -6.86 6.47
N GLN A 62 3.43 -7.91 6.44
CA GLN A 62 3.64 -8.80 7.58
C GLN A 62 4.34 -8.11 8.74
N HIS A 63 5.24 -7.16 8.44
CA HIS A 63 5.97 -6.38 9.44
C HIS A 63 5.18 -5.16 9.93
N LEU A 64 4.22 -4.67 9.14
CA LEU A 64 3.41 -3.48 9.46
C LEU A 64 2.28 -3.70 10.46
N GLY A 65 1.80 -4.94 10.61
CA GLY A 65 0.84 -5.30 11.65
C GLY A 65 1.36 -5.07 13.08
N GLN A 66 2.68 -4.91 13.25
CA GLN A 66 3.32 -4.64 14.55
C GLN A 66 3.52 -3.15 14.85
N GLU A 67 3.45 -2.26 13.84
CA GLU A 67 3.69 -0.81 13.99
C GLU A 67 2.39 0.00 13.82
N MET A 68 1.31 -0.39 14.50
CA MET A 68 0.21 0.54 14.75
C MET A 68 0.65 1.56 15.82
N PRO A 69 0.82 2.86 15.51
CA PRO A 69 1.26 3.87 16.47
C PRO A 69 0.14 4.32 17.42
N LEU A 70 -1.03 3.72 17.30
CA LEU A 70 -2.17 3.94 18.16
C LEU A 70 -2.28 2.64 18.95
N GLY A 71 -2.03 2.66 20.26
CA GLY A 71 -2.02 1.50 21.17
C GLY A 71 -3.36 0.74 21.29
N ILE A 72 -3.95 0.39 20.16
CA ILE A 72 -5.17 -0.37 19.98
C ILE A 72 -4.72 -1.78 19.61
N ASN A 73 -4.62 -2.61 20.64
CA ASN A 73 -4.39 -4.05 20.48
C ASN A 73 -5.49 -4.64 19.58
N ALA A 74 -5.13 -5.19 18.42
CA ALA A 74 -6.04 -5.94 17.56
C ALA A 74 -6.55 -7.26 18.18
N ALA A 75 -6.14 -7.58 19.41
CA ALA A 75 -6.46 -8.82 20.12
C ALA A 75 -7.66 -8.70 21.10
N ARG A 76 -8.68 -7.91 20.76
CA ARG A 76 -9.95 -7.91 21.52
C ARG A 76 -11.16 -7.72 20.62
N SER A 77 -11.51 -8.76 19.88
CA SER A 77 -12.92 -9.13 19.66
C SER A 77 -12.96 -10.65 19.43
N LEU A 78 -13.29 -11.38 20.49
CA LEU A 78 -13.91 -12.72 20.38
C LEU A 78 -15.36 -12.54 19.92
#